data_AF-A0A067SDJ6-F1
#
_entry.id   AF-A0A067SDJ6-F1
#
_cell.length_a   1.000
_cell.length_b   1.000
_cell.length_c   1.000
_cell.angle_alpha   90.00
_cell.angle_beta   90.00
_cell.angle_gamma   90.00
#
_symmetry.space_group_name_H-M   'P 1'
#
loop_
_entity.id
_entity.type
_entity.pdbx_description
1 polymer ?
#
loop_
_entity_poly.entity_id
_entity_poly.type
_entity_poly.pdbx_seq_one_letter_code
_entity_poly.pdbx_strand_id
1 'polypeptide(L)' 'IKSRMFRQKLQYLIKWEGYGTEHNSWEYKDNVNAPELITEFHAQNPGAPRQIRALAFGSIPFR' A
#
# COMPACT_ATOMS: atom_id res chain seq x y z
N ILE A 1 -4.64 -4.87 -6.85
CA ILE A 1 -3.93 -4.80 -5.55
C ILE A 1 -4.96 -4.56 -4.44
N LYS A 2 -4.76 -5.10 -3.24
CA LYS A 2 -5.49 -4.69 -2.02
C LYS A 2 -4.47 -4.21 -0.99
N SER A 3 -4.88 -3.36 -0.04
CA SER A 3 -4.00 -2.93 1.05
C SER A 3 -4.67 -3.12 2.40
N ARG A 4 -3.87 -3.43 3.43
CA ARG A 4 -4.32 -3.56 4.82
C ARG A 4 -3.24 -3.11 5.79
N MET A 5 -3.65 -2.71 6.99
CA MET A 5 -2.74 -2.52 8.12
C MET A 5 -2.67 -3.82 8.93
N PHE A 6 -1.46 -4.35 9.12
CA PHE A 6 -1.21 -5.51 9.96
C PHE A 6 -0.01 -5.24 10.86
N ARG A 7 -0.18 -5.43 12.18
CA ARG A 7 0.83 -5.09 13.20
C ARG A 7 1.43 -3.69 13.02
N GLN A 8 0.56 -2.70 12.77
CA GLN A 8 0.91 -1.29 12.53
C GLN A 8 1.76 -1.03 11.27
N LYS A 9 1.95 -2.04 10.42
CA LYS A 9 2.66 -1.92 9.14
C LYS A 9 1.70 -2.09 7.97
N LEU A 10 1.97 -1.36 6.89
CA LEU A 10 1.19 -1.44 5.66
C LEU A 10 1.61 -2.67 4.85
N GLN A 11 0.62 -3.47 4.43
CA GLN A 11 0.79 -4.62 3.55
C GLN A 11 -0.03 -4.46 2.28
N TYR A 12 0.49 -5.02 1.19
CA TYR A 12 -0.16 -5.11 -0.11
C TYR A 12 -0.38 -6.57 -0.50
N LEU A 13 -1.57 -6.86 -1.02
CA LEU A 13 -1.87 -8.12 -1.66
C LEU A 13 -1.34 -8.08 -3.10
N ILE A 14 -0.28 -8.83 -3.35
CA ILE A 14 0.38 -8.94 -4.64
C ILE A 14 -0.20 -10.13 -5.39
N LYS A 15 -0.56 -9.89 -6.65
CA LYS A 15 -0.88 -10.95 -7.61
C LYS A 15 0.37 -11.23 -8.42
N TRP A 16 0.91 -12.43 -8.28
CA TRP A 16 2.09 -12.85 -9.02
C TRP A 16 1.74 -13.21 -10.46
N GLU A 17 2.54 -12.77 -11.41
CA GLU A 17 2.36 -13.10 -12.82
C GLU A 17 2.66 -14.59 -13.06
N GLY A 18 1.83 -15.26 -13.84
CA GLY A 18 1.96 -16.70 -14.10
C GLY A 18 1.40 -17.62 -13.00
N TYR A 19 0.92 -17.06 -11.89
CA TYR A 19 0.29 -17.83 -10.81
C TYR A 19 -1.20 -17.53 -10.66
N GLY A 20 -1.97 -18.54 -10.26
CA GLY A 20 -3.37 -18.40 -9.92
C GLY A 20 -3.61 -17.47 -8.73
N THR A 21 -4.85 -17.06 -8.52
CA THR A 21 -5.20 -16.17 -7.41
C THR A 21 -4.99 -16.81 -6.03
N GLU A 22 -4.89 -18.15 -5.96
CA GLU A 22 -4.50 -18.87 -4.74
C GLU A 22 -3.08 -18.55 -4.27
N HIS A 23 -2.20 -18.11 -5.16
CA HIS A 23 -0.81 -17.77 -4.82
C HIS A 23 -0.62 -16.32 -4.38
N ASN A 24 -1.69 -15.52 -4.32
CA ASN A 24 -1.58 -14.13 -3.90
C ASN A 24 -1.04 -14.04 -2.47
N SER A 25 0.04 -13.28 -2.25
CA SER A 25 0.66 -13.10 -0.94
C SER A 25 0.49 -11.68 -0.41
N TRP A 26 0.47 -11.55 0.92
CA TRP A 26 0.50 -10.26 1.60
C TRP A 26 1.95 -9.85 1.85
N GLU A 27 2.47 -8.95 1.04
CA GLU A 27 3.81 -8.42 1.18
C GLU A 27 3.80 -7.11 1.96
N TYR A 28 4.79 -6.91 2.83
CA TYR A 28 4.97 -5.61 3.47
C TYR A 28 5.37 -4.57 2.43
N LYS A 29 4.96 -3.32 2.64
CA LYS A 29 5.38 -2.20 1.78
C LYS A 29 6.91 -2.20 1.52
N ASP A 30 7.70 -2.49 2.54
CA ASP A 30 9.17 -2.49 2.45
C ASP A 30 9.71 -3.60 1.53
N ASN A 31 8.93 -4.67 1.29
CA ASN A 31 9.28 -5.76 0.38
C ASN A 31 8.80 -5.52 -1.06
N VAL A 32 7.85 -4.59 -1.27
CA VAL A 32 7.24 -4.33 -2.57
C VAL A 32 8.01 -3.24 -3.29
N ASN A 33 8.91 -3.63 -4.19
CA ASN A 33 9.70 -2.72 -5.03
C ASN A 33 8.93 -2.26 -6.30
N ALA A 34 7.68 -1.82 -6.12
CA ALA A 34 6.83 -1.37 -7.22
C ALA A 34 6.12 -0.04 -6.87
N PRO A 35 6.85 1.08 -6.82
CA PRO A 35 6.30 2.38 -6.40
C PRO A 35 5.21 2.89 -7.35
N GLU A 36 5.30 2.61 -8.65
CA GLU A 36 4.32 3.04 -9.65
C GLU A 36 2.96 2.34 -9.43
N LEU A 37 2.95 1.02 -9.31
CA LEU A 37 1.74 0.23 -9.05
C LEU A 37 1.06 0.63 -7.74
N ILE A 38 1.85 0.91 -6.70
CA ILE A 38 1.33 1.40 -5.42
C ILE A 38 0.69 2.77 -5.60
N THR A 39 1.34 3.67 -6.34
CA THR A 39 0.86 5.04 -6.56
C THR A 39 -0.44 5.04 -7.35
N GLU A 40 -0.51 4.27 -8.44
CA GLU A 40 -1.73 4.10 -9.24
C GLU A 40 -2.87 3.49 -8.41
N PHE A 41 -2.57 2.45 -7.61
CA PHE A 41 -3.55 1.84 -6.72
C PHE A 41 -4.16 2.87 -5.75
N HIS A 42 -3.34 3.71 -5.12
CA HIS A 42 -3.81 4.74 -4.18
C HIS A 42 -4.46 5.94 -4.86
N ALA A 43 -4.10 6.23 -6.12
CA ALA A 43 -4.78 7.25 -6.91
C ALA A 43 -6.23 6.82 -7.20
N GLN A 44 -6.44 5.55 -7.53
CA GLN A 44 -7.78 4.98 -7.76
C GLN A 44 -8.54 4.70 -6.45
N ASN A 45 -7.82 4.50 -5.33
CA ASN A 45 -8.41 4.16 -4.03
C ASN A 45 -7.94 5.13 -2.95
N PRO A 46 -8.43 6.38 -2.93
CA PRO A 46 -7.97 7.39 -1.98
C PRO A 46 -8.27 7.04 -0.52
N GLY A 47 -9.31 6.24 -0.25
CA GLY A 47 -9.67 5.76 1.09
C GLY A 47 -8.92 4.50 1.55
N ALA A 48 -8.06 3.93 0.71
CA ALA A 48 -7.27 2.77 1.09
C ALA A 48 -6.24 3.14 2.17
N PRO A 49 -5.90 2.22 3.10
CA PRO A 49 -4.86 2.45 4.09
C PRO A 49 -3.53 2.83 3.43
N ARG A 50 -2.94 3.96 3.86
CA ARG A 50 -1.62 4.42 3.41
C ARG A 50 -0.77 4.78 4.61
N GLN A 51 0.54 4.64 4.47
CA GLN A 51 1.47 5.13 5.47
C GLN A 51 1.60 6.65 5.28
N ILE A 52 1.06 7.43 6.23
CA ILE A 52 1.27 8.88 6.25
C ILE A 52 2.77 9.10 6.41
N ARG A 53 3.39 9.77 5.45
CA ARG A 53 4.79 10.18 5.57
C ARG A 53 4.90 11.21 6.69
N ALA A 54 5.90 11.08 7.55
CA ALA A 54 6.21 12.06 8.62
C ALA A 54 6.15 13.52 8.11
N LEU A 55 6.65 13.75 6.88
CA LEU A 55 6.65 15.05 6.21
C LEU A 55 5.25 15.62 5.91
N ALA A 56 4.23 14.77 5.74
CA ALA A 56 2.87 15.21 5.51
C ALA A 56 2.22 15.75 6.81
N PHE A 57 2.61 15.25 7.98
CA PHE A 57 2.06 15.73 9.26
C PHE A 57 2.39 17.21 9.52
N GLY A 58 3.56 17.70 9.06
CA GLY A 58 3.94 19.11 9.18
C GLY A 58 3.21 20.05 8.23
N SER A 59 2.55 19.51 7.20
CA SER A 59 1.76 20.27 6.23
C SER A 59 0.25 20.21 6.47
N ILE A 60 -0.22 19.46 7.49
CA ILE A 60 -1.65 19.45 7.86
C ILE A 60 -1.93 20.73 8.64
N PRO A 61 -2.76 21.65 8.13
CA PRO A 61 -3.12 22.85 8.86
C PRO A 61 -4.10 22.46 9.97
N PHE A 62 -3.56 22.13 11.14
CA PHE A 62 -4.34 22.15 12.36
C PHE A 62 -4.46 23.61 12.78
N ARG A 63 -5.55 24.26 12.35
CA ARG A 63 -5.96 25.57 12.85
C ARG A 63 -7.07 25.41 13.87
#